data_AF-A0A7J9ALS9-F1
#
_entry.id   AF-A0A7J9ALS9-F1
#
_cell.length_a   1.000
_cell.length_b   1.000
_cell.length_c   1.000
_cell.angle_alpha   90.00
_cell.angle_beta   90.00
_cell.angle_gamma   90.00
#
_symmetry.space_group_name_H-M   'P 1'
#
loop_
_entity.id
_entity.type
_entity.pdbx_description
1 polymer ?
#
loop_
_entity_poly.entity_id
_entity_poly.type
_entity_poly.pdbx_seq_one_letter_code
_entity_poly.pdbx_strand_id
1 'polypeptide(L)' 'MCFRDKYGNVAQLLFVKMNDTLLKALVHFWDPTYRCFMFNEMDMVPIIEEYSTLLHHDFKDLLRIYWK' A
#
# COMPACT_ATOMS: atom_id res chain seq x y z
N MET A 1 -19.38 2.94 14.09
CA MET A 1 -18.30 3.40 13.21
C MET A 1 -18.44 2.67 11.88
N CYS A 2 -18.55 3.39 10.77
CA CYS A 2 -18.63 2.80 9.44
C CYS A 2 -17.24 2.28 9.02
N PHE A 3 -17.19 1.28 8.14
CA PHE A 3 -15.94 0.74 7.59
C PHE A 3 -15.05 1.85 7.02
N ARG A 4 -15.65 2.80 6.31
CA ARG A 4 -14.96 3.95 5.69
C ARG A 4 -14.31 4.86 6.73
N ASP A 5 -14.89 5.01 7.92
CA ASP A 5 -14.33 5.84 8.99
C ASP A 5 -13.04 5.22 9.55
N LYS A 6 -12.91 3.90 9.49
CA LYS A 6 -11.76 3.16 10.03
C LYS A 6 -10.68 2.87 8.98
N TYR A 7 -11.08 2.66 7.73
CA TYR A 7 -10.18 2.16 6.68
C TYR A 7 -10.14 3.06 5.43
N GLY A 8 -10.75 4.24 5.47
CA GLY A 8 -10.75 5.18 4.36
C GLY A 8 -11.29 4.56 3.07
N ASN A 9 -10.50 4.68 2.01
CA ASN A 9 -10.80 4.19 0.66
C ASN A 9 -10.28 2.77 0.40
N VAL A 10 -9.80 2.02 1.41
CA VAL A 10 -9.29 0.66 1.19
C VAL A 10 -10.33 -0.25 0.51
N ALA A 11 -11.63 -0.08 0.81
CA ALA A 11 -12.69 -0.83 0.13
C ALA A 11 -12.74 -0.58 -1.38
N GLN A 12 -12.24 0.56 -1.86
CA GLN A 12 -12.18 0.87 -3.29
C GLN A 12 -11.24 -0.06 -4.05
N LEU A 13 -10.23 -0.64 -3.38
CA LEU A 13 -9.31 -1.62 -3.98
C LEU A 13 -10.03 -2.88 -4.45
N LEU A 14 -11.16 -3.25 -3.83
CA LEU A 14 -11.97 -4.41 -4.25
C LEU A 14 -12.61 -4.22 -5.63
N PHE A 15 -12.74 -2.98 -6.09
CA PHE A 15 -13.32 -2.64 -7.39
C PHE A 15 -12.26 -2.35 -8.46
N VAL A 16 -10.97 -2.38 -8.09
CA VAL A 16 -9.87 -2.25 -9.05
C VAL A 16 -9.88 -3.49 -9.95
N LYS A 17 -10.03 -3.27 -11.25
CA LYS A 17 -9.94 -4.35 -12.24
C LYS A 17 -8.52 -4.92 -12.21
N MET A 18 -8.41 -6.16 -11.76
CA MET A 18 -7.14 -6.86 -11.71
C MET A 18 -6.81 -7.44 -13.09
N ASN A 19 -5.60 -7.16 -13.58
CA ASN A 19 -5.07 -7.82 -14.77
C ASN A 19 -4.37 -9.12 -14.32
N ASP A 20 -4.86 -10.28 -14.78
CA ASP A 20 -4.37 -11.58 -14.36
C ASP A 20 -2.93 -11.84 -14.81
N THR A 21 -2.55 -11.33 -15.98
CA THR A 21 -1.20 -11.45 -16.52
C THR A 21 -0.22 -10.62 -15.70
N LEU A 22 -0.61 -9.39 -15.33
CA LEU A 22 0.18 -8.55 -14.44
C LEU A 22 0.34 -9.20 -13.06
N LEU A 23 -0.73 -9.77 -12.49
CA LEU A 23 -0.66 -10.44 -11.20
C LEU A 23 0.33 -11.62 -11.24
N LYS A 24 0.24 -12.47 -12.27
CA LYS A 24 1.17 -13.60 -12.44
C LYS A 24 2.62 -13.11 -12.52
N ALA A 25 2.87 -12.02 -13.25
CA ALA A 25 4.19 -11.42 -13.31
C ALA A 25 4.65 -10.92 -11.93
N LEU A 26 3.79 -10.21 -11.18
CA LEU A 26 4.10 -9.68 -9.84
C LEU A 26 4.44 -10.77 -8.83
N VAL A 27 3.79 -11.93 -8.89
CA VAL A 27 4.07 -13.05 -7.96
C VAL A 27 5.53 -13.50 -8.03
N HIS A 28 6.18 -13.41 -9.21
CA HIS A 28 7.61 -13.75 -9.34
C HIS A 28 8.54 -12.77 -8.61
N PHE A 29 8.05 -11.58 -8.29
CA PHE A 29 8.79 -10.53 -7.59
C PHE A 29 8.46 -10.47 -6.09
N TRP A 30 7.68 -11.42 -5.55
CA TRP A 30 7.37 -11.44 -4.12
C TRP A 30 8.59 -11.81 -3.27
N ASP A 31 8.98 -10.92 -2.37
CA ASP A 31 10.01 -11.17 -1.35
C ASP A 31 9.33 -11.57 -0.02
N PRO A 32 9.46 -12.82 0.45
CA PRO A 32 8.84 -13.26 1.69
C PRO A 32 9.50 -12.68 2.95
N THR A 33 10.75 -12.23 2.86
CA THR A 33 11.51 -11.64 3.98
C THR A 33 10.94 -10.28 4.32
N TYR A 34 10.76 -9.44 3.31
CA TYR A 34 10.27 -8.06 3.47
C TYR A 34 8.74 -7.96 3.32
N ARG A 35 8.08 -9.02 2.84
CA ARG A 35 6.63 -9.09 2.60
C ARG A 35 6.16 -8.00 1.62
N CYS A 36 6.97 -7.72 0.61
CA CYS A 36 6.69 -6.76 -0.46
C CYS A 36 7.09 -7.33 -1.82
N PHE A 37 6.63 -6.68 -2.89
CA PHE A 37 7.11 -7.00 -4.23
C PHE A 37 8.37 -6.19 -4.51
N MET A 38 9.44 -6.84 -4.95
CA MET A 38 10.74 -6.24 -5.25
C MET A 38 11.02 -6.31 -6.75
N PHE A 39 11.16 -5.16 -7.40
CA PHE A 39 11.54 -5.07 -8.80
C PHE A 39 12.94 -4.47 -8.91
N ASN A 40 13.94 -5.32 -9.18
CA ASN A 40 15.36 -4.96 -9.10
C ASN A 40 15.70 -4.42 -7.69
N GLU A 41 16.13 -3.16 -7.58
CA GLU A 41 16.46 -2.49 -6.31
C GLU A 41 15.28 -1.67 -5.75
N MET A 42 14.12 -1.70 -6.40
CA MET A 42 12.94 -0.92 -6.00
C MET A 42 11.90 -1.82 -5.33
N ASP A 43 11.44 -1.44 -4.15
CA ASP A 43 10.26 -2.05 -3.54
C ASP A 43 8.97 -1.40 -4.10
N MET A 44 7.91 -2.20 -4.21
CA MET A 44 6.56 -1.75 -4.52
C MET A 44 5.73 -1.62 -3.24
N VAL A 45 6.30 -1.01 -2.20
CA VAL A 45 5.54 -0.60 -1.02
C VAL A 45 5.06 0.83 -1.25
N PRO A 46 3.77 1.13 -1.01
CA PRO A 46 3.29 2.50 -1.11
C PRO A 46 4.04 3.40 -0.13
N ILE A 47 4.36 4.63 -0.54
CA ILE A 47 4.95 5.61 0.36
C ILE A 47 3.91 6.14 1.36
N ILE A 48 4.37 6.85 2.38
CA ILE A 48 3.51 7.32 3.49
C ILE A 48 2.41 8.25 2.98
N GLU A 49 2.71 9.08 1.98
CA GLU A 49 1.78 9.99 1.32
C GLU A 49 0.66 9.24 0.57
N GLU A 50 1.00 8.11 -0.05
CA GLU A 50 0.04 7.24 -0.75
C GLU A 50 -0.87 6.52 0.24
N TYR A 51 -0.32 6.01 1.34
CA TYR A 51 -1.10 5.45 2.45
C TYR A 51 -2.04 6.48 3.08
N SER A 52 -1.57 7.73 3.28
CA SER A 52 -2.38 8.83 3.80
C SER A 52 -3.62 9.04 2.94
N THR A 53 -3.41 9.08 1.62
CA THR A 53 -4.48 9.24 0.64
C THR A 53 -5.44 8.06 0.64
N LEU A 54 -4.93 6.83 0.70
CA LEU A 54 -5.75 5.63 0.73
C LEU A 54 -6.59 5.50 2.00
N LEU A 55 -6.01 5.83 3.15
CA LEU A 55 -6.66 5.70 4.47
C LEU A 55 -7.44 6.95 4.88
N HIS A 56 -7.37 8.03 4.09
CA HIS A 56 -7.86 9.36 4.46
C HIS A 56 -7.34 9.82 5.84
N HIS A 57 -6.05 9.59 6.10
CA HIS A 57 -5.42 9.90 7.37
C HIS A 57 -4.15 10.70 7.17
N ASP A 58 -4.06 11.91 7.74
CA ASP A 58 -2.84 12.71 7.64
C ASP A 58 -1.76 12.14 8.57
N PHE A 59 -0.76 11.49 7.97
CA PHE A 59 0.37 10.90 8.69
C PHE A 59 1.46 11.90 9.11
N LYS A 60 1.26 13.22 8.94
CA LYS A 60 2.24 14.26 9.35
C LYS A 60 2.71 14.12 10.80
N ASP A 61 1.84 13.70 11.72
CA ASP A 61 2.21 13.52 13.12
C ASP A 61 3.05 12.25 13.36
N LEU A 62 2.86 11.21 12.55
CA LEU A 62 3.61 9.95 12.61
C LEU A 62 5.01 10.09 11.99
N LEU A 63 5.15 10.87 10.91
CA LEU A 63 6.46 11.21 10.32
C LEU A 63 7.38 11.92 11.31
N ARG A 64 6.82 12.69 12.25
CA ARG A 64 7.56 13.34 13.32
C ARG A 64 8.20 12.36 14.32
N ILE A 65 7.71 11.12 14.38
CA ILE A 65 8.23 10.05 15.25
C ILE A 65 9.42 9.33 14.60
N TYR A 66 9.43 9.21 13.27
CA TYR A 66 10.52 8.55 12.53
C TYR A 66 11.75 9.44 12.31
N TRP A 67 11.63 10.75 12.54
CA TRP A 67 12.75 11.71 12.45
C TRP A 67 13.33 12.07 13.83
N LYS A 68 13.16 11.22 14.85
CA LYS A 68 13.72 11.44 16.19
C LYS A 68 14.87 10.50 16.48
#